data_AF-A0A968W0N0-F1
#
_entry.id   AF-A0A968W0N0-F1
#
_cell.length_a   1.000
_cell.length_b   1.000
_cell.length_c   1.000
_cell.angle_alpha   90.00
_cell.angle_beta   90.00
_cell.angle_gamma   90.00
#
_symmetry.space_group_name_H-M   'P 1'
#
loop_
_entity.id
_entity.type
_entity.pdbx_description
1 polymer ?
#
loop_
_entity_poly.entity_id
_entity_poly.type
_entity_poly.pdbx_seq_one_letter_code
_entity_poly.pdbx_strand_id
1 'polypeptide(L)'
;MVPHWPDPCHSKVLFKKFFFVDETPTLLEGWIIAFDSYRIYLNGQLVQNKYAATFDTRFPQADKVSIGNYLITGDNVLAVEAIYTGEGNDNQLATSPGLLFFGTFKITAGKKGRTGDRP
;
A
#
# COMPACT_ATOMS: atom_id res chain seq x y z
N MET A 1 33.62 -6.31 -12.93
CA MET A 1 32.50 -7.27 -13.01
C MET A 1 31.75 -7.14 -11.69
N VAL A 2 30.57 -6.53 -11.68
CA VAL A 2 29.77 -6.39 -10.45
C VAL A 2 29.22 -7.78 -10.13
N PRO A 3 29.32 -8.28 -8.87
CA PRO A 3 28.66 -9.50 -8.49
C PRO A 3 27.15 -9.30 -8.69
N HIS A 4 26.57 -9.96 -9.68
CA HIS A 4 25.11 -10.02 -9.81
C HIS A 4 24.66 -11.08 -8.81
N TRP A 5 24.10 -10.64 -7.71
CA TRP A 5 23.33 -11.55 -6.87
C TRP A 5 22.13 -12.02 -7.71
N PRO A 6 21.83 -13.32 -7.81
CA PRO A 6 20.64 -13.75 -8.55
C PRO A 6 19.42 -13.08 -7.92
N ASP A 7 18.56 -12.49 -8.75
CA ASP A 7 17.30 -11.94 -8.25
C ASP A 7 16.53 -13.06 -7.53
N PRO A 8 16.00 -12.78 -6.33
CA PRO A 8 15.50 -13.83 -5.46
C PRO A 8 14.17 -14.38 -6.01
N CYS A 9 14.15 -15.60 -6.59
CA CYS A 9 12.91 -16.22 -7.04
C CYS A 9 11.99 -16.63 -5.87
N HIS A 10 10.68 -16.69 -6.11
CA HIS A 10 9.65 -17.09 -5.15
C HIS A 10 9.75 -16.43 -3.77
N SER A 11 10.10 -15.15 -3.76
CA SER A 11 10.44 -14.44 -2.53
C SER A 11 9.36 -13.47 -2.10
N LYS A 12 9.29 -13.26 -0.79
CA LYS A 12 8.38 -12.31 -0.15
C LYS A 12 9.19 -11.28 0.58
N VAL A 13 8.96 -10.01 0.27
CA VAL A 13 9.59 -8.88 0.96
C VAL A 13 8.54 -8.18 1.80
N LEU A 14 8.82 -8.01 3.09
CA LEU A 14 7.90 -7.43 4.06
C LEU A 14 8.32 -5.99 4.39
N PHE A 15 7.42 -5.05 4.14
CA PHE A 15 7.58 -3.65 4.49
C PHE A 15 6.63 -3.31 5.64
N LYS A 16 7.09 -2.47 6.57
CA LYS A 16 6.28 -1.98 7.69
C LYS A 16 6.55 -0.49 7.91
N LYS A 17 5.48 0.27 8.14
CA LYS A 17 5.55 1.69 8.49
C LYS A 17 4.56 2.01 9.60
N PHE A 18 5.06 2.64 10.66
CA PHE A 18 4.25 3.23 11.72
C PHE A 18 3.94 4.68 11.38
N PHE A 19 2.72 5.14 11.66
CA PHE A 19 2.31 6.52 11.48
C PHE A 19 1.15 6.88 12.40
N PHE A 20 1.07 8.16 12.77
CA PHE A 20 0.02 8.68 13.64
C PHE A 20 -1.07 9.38 12.80
N VAL A 21 -2.31 9.29 13.26
CA VAL A 21 -3.48 9.92 12.64
C VAL A 21 -4.24 10.70 13.71
N ASP A 22 -4.23 12.04 13.63
CA ASP A 22 -4.85 12.93 14.62
C ASP A 22 -6.37 12.78 14.70
N GLU A 23 -7.01 12.63 13.54
CA GLU A 23 -8.46 12.40 13.41
C GLU A 23 -8.73 11.51 12.20
N THR A 24 -9.83 10.74 12.25
CA THR A 24 -10.17 9.81 11.17
C THR A 24 -10.33 10.58 9.85
N PRO A 25 -9.47 10.33 8.84
CA PRO A 25 -9.47 11.13 7.63
C PRO A 25 -10.73 10.89 6.81
N THR A 26 -11.32 11.96 6.30
CA THR A 26 -12.51 11.89 5.46
C THR A 26 -12.22 11.31 4.07
N LEU A 27 -10.96 11.44 3.62
CA LEU A 27 -10.52 10.96 2.32
C LEU A 27 -9.07 10.48 2.39
N LEU A 28 -8.86 9.27 1.88
CA LEU A 28 -7.55 8.71 1.61
C LEU A 28 -7.36 8.59 0.09
N GLU A 29 -6.30 9.21 -0.42
CA GLU A 29 -5.87 9.03 -1.80
C GLU A 29 -4.46 8.45 -1.79
N GLY A 30 -4.32 7.24 -2.31
CA GLY A 30 -3.03 6.59 -2.42
C GLY A 30 -2.97 5.65 -3.61
N TRP A 31 -1.75 5.34 -4.00
CA TRP A 31 -1.40 4.48 -5.12
C TRP A 31 -0.33 3.50 -4.67
N ILE A 32 -0.45 2.26 -5.11
CA ILE A 32 0.52 1.20 -4.85
C ILE A 32 0.84 0.49 -6.15
N ILE A 33 2.10 0.12 -6.31
CA ILE A 33 2.53 -0.80 -7.34
C ILE A 33 3.62 -1.71 -6.78
N ALA A 34 3.51 -3.00 -7.09
CA ALA A 34 4.49 -4.00 -6.75
C ALA A 34 4.66 -4.96 -7.93
N PHE A 35 5.84 -5.56 -8.03
CA PHE A 35 6.13 -6.62 -8.97
C PHE A 35 6.30 -7.94 -8.18
N ASP A 36 5.42 -8.94 -8.29
CA ASP A 36 4.27 -9.14 -9.20
C ASP A 36 2.90 -8.96 -8.52
N SER A 37 2.85 -9.17 -7.21
CA SER A 37 1.63 -9.12 -6.42
C SER A 37 1.91 -8.53 -5.05
N TYR A 38 0.86 -8.11 -4.36
CA TYR A 38 1.00 -7.55 -3.02
C TYR A 38 -0.20 -7.83 -2.13
N ARG A 39 0.05 -7.79 -0.83
CA ARG A 39 -0.99 -7.74 0.22
C ARG A 39 -0.72 -6.57 1.14
N ILE A 40 -1.75 -5.77 1.38
CA ILE A 40 -1.72 -4.67 2.32
C ILE A 40 -2.43 -5.11 3.59
N TYR A 41 -1.76 -4.91 4.71
CA TYR A 41 -2.29 -5.07 6.04
C TYR A 41 -2.29 -3.72 6.74
N LEU A 42 -3.39 -3.38 7.40
CA LEU A 42 -3.47 -2.22 8.28
C LEU A 42 -3.86 -2.70 9.67
N ASN A 43 -3.06 -2.34 10.68
CA ASN A 43 -3.30 -2.72 12.08
C ASN A 43 -3.48 -4.23 12.28
N GLY A 44 -2.77 -5.04 11.46
CA GLY A 44 -2.84 -6.50 11.48
C GLY A 44 -3.97 -7.11 10.64
N GLN A 45 -4.90 -6.31 10.12
CA GLN A 45 -5.99 -6.78 9.26
C GLN A 45 -5.61 -6.70 7.78
N LEU A 46 -5.89 -7.75 7.01
CA LEU A 46 -5.77 -7.72 5.55
C LEU A 46 -6.85 -6.80 4.98
N VAL A 47 -6.44 -5.73 4.30
CA VAL A 47 -7.34 -4.70 3.78
C VAL A 47 -7.43 -4.70 2.26
N GLN A 48 -6.35 -5.06 1.58
CA GLN A 48 -6.30 -5.12 0.13
C GLN A 48 -5.34 -6.23 -0.29
N ASN A 49 -5.74 -7.02 -1.30
CA ASN A 49 -4.92 -8.06 -1.88
C ASN A 49 -5.01 -7.94 -3.40
N LYS A 50 -3.85 -7.94 -4.06
CA LYS A 50 -3.75 -7.92 -5.51
C LYS A 50 -2.96 -9.13 -5.95
N TYR A 51 -3.63 -9.99 -6.71
CA TYR A 51 -2.97 -11.06 -7.45
C TYR A 51 -2.28 -10.49 -8.69
N ALA A 52 -1.28 -11.22 -9.17
CA ALA A 52 -0.54 -10.90 -10.38
C ALA A 52 -1.51 -10.62 -11.54
N ALA A 53 -1.67 -9.34 -11.90
CA ALA A 53 -2.49 -8.94 -13.03
C ALA A 53 -1.68 -9.06 -14.32
N THR A 54 -2.31 -9.39 -15.44
CA THR A 54 -1.66 -9.31 -16.74
C THR A 54 -1.45 -7.84 -17.10
N PHE A 55 -0.21 -7.41 -17.28
CA PHE A 55 0.11 -6.07 -17.76
C PHE A 55 1.43 -6.08 -18.54
N ASP A 56 1.55 -5.15 -19.48
CA ASP A 56 2.83 -4.93 -20.17
C ASP A 56 3.84 -4.35 -19.17
N THR A 57 4.90 -5.10 -18.89
CA THR A 57 5.95 -4.72 -17.93
C THR A 57 6.57 -3.36 -18.22
N ARG A 58 6.56 -2.90 -19.48
CA ARG A 58 7.05 -1.56 -19.88
C ARG A 58 6.12 -0.43 -19.39
N PHE A 59 4.86 -0.76 -19.10
CA PHE A 59 3.82 0.17 -18.67
C PHE A 59 3.15 -0.34 -17.39
N PRO A 60 3.88 -0.37 -16.27
CA PRO A 60 3.40 -0.96 -15.04
C PRO A 60 2.28 -0.09 -14.46
N GLN A 61 1.19 -0.73 -14.02
CA GLN A 61 -0.03 -0.04 -13.56
C GLN A 61 -0.11 0.00 -12.03
N ALA A 62 -0.29 1.20 -11.49
CA ALA A 62 -0.53 1.38 -10.06
C ALA A 62 -2.02 1.20 -9.72
N ASP A 63 -2.30 0.49 -8.64
CA ASP A 63 -3.64 0.34 -8.10
C ASP A 63 -3.93 1.46 -7.09
N LYS A 64 -5.20 1.85 -6.98
CA LYS A 64 -5.66 2.75 -5.93
C LYS A 64 -5.65 2.02 -4.57
N VAL A 65 -5.16 2.70 -3.54
CA VAL A 65 -5.12 2.19 -2.17
C VAL A 65 -6.46 2.47 -1.47
N SER A 66 -7.10 1.42 -0.96
CA SER A 66 -8.42 1.48 -0.34
C SER A 66 -8.38 1.08 1.14
N ILE A 67 -7.64 1.83 1.97
CA ILE A 67 -7.46 1.52 3.41
C ILE A 67 -8.16 2.51 4.37
N GLY A 68 -8.83 3.54 3.84
CA GLY A 68 -9.38 4.64 4.65
C GLY A 68 -10.33 4.19 5.76
N ASN A 69 -11.21 3.23 5.48
CA ASN A 69 -12.21 2.73 6.43
C ASN A 69 -11.63 1.90 7.59
N TYR A 70 -10.34 1.53 7.51
CA TYR A 70 -9.67 0.69 8.48
C TYR A 70 -8.73 1.48 9.39
N LEU A 71 -8.57 2.79 9.14
CA LEU A 71 -7.74 3.67 9.95
C LEU A 71 -8.40 3.94 11.29
N ILE A 72 -7.59 3.94 12.33
CA ILE A 72 -8.01 4.37 13.67
C ILE A 72 -7.40 5.73 13.98
N THR A 73 -8.04 6.51 14.85
CA THR A 73 -7.40 7.68 15.44
C THR A 73 -6.27 7.21 16.35
N GLY A 74 -5.10 7.84 16.25
CA GLY A 74 -3.89 7.45 16.98
C GLY A 74 -2.88 6.70 16.12
N ASP A 75 -2.17 5.76 16.74
CA ASP A 75 -1.11 4.99 16.08
C ASP A 75 -1.67 3.94 15.13
N ASN A 76 -1.17 3.95 13.90
CA ASN A 76 -1.49 2.98 12.87
C ASN A 76 -0.22 2.31 12.35
N VAL A 77 -0.37 1.07 11.90
CA VAL A 77 0.70 0.28 11.29
C VAL A 77 0.25 -0.20 9.93
N LEU A 78 0.93 0.29 8.88
CA LEU A 78 0.80 -0.23 7.53
C LEU A 78 1.87 -1.28 7.31
N ALA A 79 1.49 -2.49 6.91
CA ALA A 79 2.40 -3.50 6.45
C ALA A 79 2.05 -3.93 5.01
N VAL A 80 3.07 -4.19 4.21
CA VAL A 80 2.91 -4.66 2.83
C VAL A 80 3.78 -5.90 2.63
N GLU A 81 3.15 -7.00 2.21
CA GLU A 81 3.84 -8.17 1.68
C GLU A 81 3.92 -7.98 0.16
N ALA A 82 5.12 -7.70 -0.36
CA ALA A 82 5.40 -7.70 -1.79
C ALA A 82 5.86 -9.10 -2.18
N ILE A 83 5.19 -9.71 -3.15
CA ILE A 83 5.41 -11.10 -3.58
C ILE A 83 5.99 -11.06 -4.98
N TYR A 84 7.19 -11.59 -5.11
CA TYR A 84 7.96 -11.58 -6.33
C TYR A 84 8.23 -13.02 -6.76
N THR A 85 7.73 -13.40 -7.94
CA THR A 85 7.91 -14.75 -8.45
C THR A 85 9.31 -14.95 -9.02
N GLY A 86 9.88 -13.91 -9.62
CA GLY A 86 11.21 -13.94 -10.24
C GLY A 86 11.28 -14.69 -11.55
N GLU A 87 10.14 -15.14 -12.07
CA GLU A 87 10.02 -15.86 -13.33
C GLU A 87 9.01 -15.16 -14.21
N GLY A 88 9.35 -15.02 -15.49
CA GLY A 88 8.38 -14.59 -16.49
C GLY A 88 7.37 -15.69 -16.73
N ASN A 89 6.12 -15.31 -16.95
CA ASN A 89 5.07 -16.23 -17.39
C ASN A 89 4.29 -15.59 -18.55
N ASP A 90 3.25 -16.28 -19.03
CA ASP A 90 2.44 -15.81 -20.16
C ASP A 90 1.78 -14.43 -19.94
N ASN A 91 1.74 -13.95 -18.69
CA ASN A 91 1.10 -12.69 -18.33
C ASN A 91 2.09 -11.53 -18.10
N GLN A 92 3.36 -11.82 -17.79
CA GLN A 92 4.36 -10.82 -17.37
C GLN A 92 5.80 -11.30 -17.61
N LEU A 93 6.72 -10.40 -17.96
CA LEU A 93 8.15 -10.71 -18.01
C LEU A 93 8.74 -10.81 -16.60
N ALA A 94 9.83 -11.56 -16.46
CA ALA A 94 10.63 -11.52 -15.23
C ALA A 94 11.09 -10.08 -14.98
N THR A 95 10.89 -9.60 -13.75
CA THR A 95 11.27 -8.24 -13.32
C THR A 95 12.35 -8.31 -12.26
N SER A 96 12.51 -7.28 -11.43
CA SER A 96 13.25 -7.36 -10.18
C SER A 96 12.30 -6.94 -9.06
N PRO A 97 12.49 -7.40 -7.81
CA PRO A 97 11.56 -7.10 -6.74
C PRO A 97 11.50 -5.59 -6.46
N GLY A 98 10.28 -5.06 -6.38
CA GLY A 98 10.07 -3.64 -6.13
C GLY A 98 8.69 -3.35 -5.57
N LEU A 99 8.62 -2.35 -4.69
CA LEU A 99 7.39 -1.78 -4.14
C LEU A 99 7.50 -0.26 -4.18
N LEU A 100 6.51 0.39 -4.78
CA LEU A 100 6.28 1.81 -4.64
C LEU A 100 4.90 2.02 -4.02
N PHE A 101 4.90 2.71 -2.88
CA PHE A 101 3.68 3.11 -2.19
C PHE A 101 3.70 4.62 -1.99
N PHE A 102 2.64 5.27 -2.46
CA PHE A 102 2.42 6.69 -2.25
C PHE A 102 1.02 6.90 -1.67
N GLY A 103 0.91 7.72 -0.64
CA GLY A 103 -0.38 8.00 -0.02
C GLY A 103 -0.41 9.39 0.59
N THR A 104 -1.55 10.04 0.44
CA THR A 104 -1.86 11.32 1.07
C THR A 104 -3.17 11.21 1.83
N PHE A 105 -3.19 11.80 3.02
CA PHE A 105 -4.36 11.84 3.88
C PHE A 105 -4.93 13.25 3.80
N LYS A 106 -6.23 13.36 3.54
CA LYS A 106 -6.97 14.62 3.69
C LYS A 106 -7.79 14.56 4.96
N ILE A 107 -7.41 15.43 5.88
CA ILE A 107 -8.01 15.60 7.18
C ILE A 107 -8.96 16.80 7.07
N THR A 108 -10.27 16.59 7.22
CA THR A 108 -11.23 17.70 7.27
C THR A 108 -11.46 18.05 8.72
N ALA A 109 -10.79 19.11 9.18
CA ALA A 109 -10.94 19.61 10.54
C ALA A 109 -12.43 19.70 10.91
N GLY A 110 -12.84 18.89 11.89
CA GLY A 110 -14.20 18.92 12.40
C GLY A 110 -14.59 20.36 12.78
N LYS A 111 -15.76 20.83 12.32
CA LYS A 111 -16.33 22.10 12.77
C LYS A 111 -16.31 22.09 14.30
N LYS A 112 -15.60 23.04 14.93
CA LYS A 112 -15.72 23.32 16.36
C LYS A 112 -17.21 23.45 16.67
N GLY A 113 -17.77 22.45 17.34
CA GLY A 113 -19.10 22.53 17.92
C GLY A 113 -19.08 23.73 18.85
N ARG A 114 -19.83 24.76 18.49
CA ARG A 114 -20.07 25.91 19.36
C ARG A 114 -20.97 25.40 20.48
N THR A 115 -20.35 24.92 21.56
CA THR A 115 -21.02 24.57 22.82
C THR A 115 -21.84 25.79 23.25
N GLY A 116 -23.11 25.50 23.55
CA GLY A 116 -24.22 26.43 23.38
C GLY A 116 -24.17 27.69 24.23
N ASP A 117 -24.83 28.70 23.70
CA ASP A 117 -25.56 29.65 24.51
C ASP A 117 -26.99 29.65 23.97
N ARG A 118 -27.93 29.21 24.81
CA ARG A 118 -29.38 29.26 24.61
C ARG A 118 -29.98 29.54 25.99
N PRO A 119 -31.10 30.27 26.00
CA PRO A 119 -31.23 31.65 26.49
C PRO A 119 -31.25 31.81 28.00
#